data_AF-A0A2N2YXQ4-F1
#
_entry.id   AF-A0A2N2YXQ4-F1
#
_cell.length_a   1.000
_cell.length_b   1.000
_cell.length_c   1.000
_cell.angle_alpha   90.00
_cell.angle_beta   90.00
_cell.angle_gamma   90.00
#
_symmetry.space_group_name_H-M   'P 1'
#
loop_
_entity.id
_entity.type
_entity.pdbx_description
1 polymer ?
#
loop_
_entity_poly.entity_id
_entity_poly.type
_entity_poly.pdbx_seq_one_letter_code
_entity_poly.pdbx_strand_id
1 'polypeptide(L)'
;MEDHSKEKQHIVSYKENFGTWLGLMLLTALTVAVSVANASLITLTVVTALVIATTKAILVAYYFMHLKFDHKLYRIMLLIITLLFSSFMLLTIVDYLSR
;
A
#
# COMPACT_ATOMS: atom_id res chain seq x y z
N MET A 1 2.72 50.94 -2.56
CA MET A 1 3.00 50.06 -1.40
C MET A 1 2.28 48.76 -1.67
N GLU A 2 2.98 47.84 -2.33
CA GLU A 2 2.45 46.56 -2.79
C GLU A 2 2.52 45.58 -1.62
N ASP A 3 1.35 45.18 -1.13
CA ASP A 3 1.19 44.17 -0.09
C ASP A 3 1.44 42.79 -0.72
N HIS A 4 2.68 42.32 -0.65
CA HIS A 4 3.03 40.96 -1.00
C HIS A 4 2.46 40.02 0.06
N SER A 5 1.24 39.57 -0.23
CA SER A 5 0.54 38.43 0.36
C SER A 5 1.50 37.33 0.78
N LYS A 6 1.49 37.03 2.08
CA LYS A 6 2.13 35.83 2.64
C LYS A 6 1.54 34.59 1.94
N GLU A 7 2.24 34.06 0.96
CA GLU A 7 2.07 32.68 0.51
C GLU A 7 2.32 31.77 1.71
N LYS A 8 1.25 31.40 2.40
CA LYS A 8 1.25 30.27 3.32
C LYS A 8 1.43 29.04 2.45
N GLN A 9 2.69 28.66 2.24
CA GLN A 9 3.06 27.39 1.67
C GLN A 9 2.27 26.30 2.40
N HIS A 10 1.25 25.75 1.74
CA HIS A 10 0.50 24.59 2.20
C HIS A 10 1.42 23.37 2.06
N ILE A 11 2.44 23.30 2.92
CA ILE A 11 3.21 22.10 3.16
C ILE A 11 2.25 21.08 3.78
N VAL A 12 1.75 20.20 2.93
CA VAL A 12 1.16 18.91 3.30
C VAL A 12 1.83 18.38 4.56
N SER A 13 1.01 18.08 5.57
CA SER A 13 1.44 17.79 6.93
C SER A 13 2.42 16.60 6.95
N TYR A 14 3.72 16.89 7.04
CA TYR A 14 4.80 15.89 7.18
C TYR A 14 4.55 14.86 8.29
N LYS A 15 3.70 15.21 9.27
CA LYS A 15 3.32 14.36 10.39
C LYS A 15 2.56 13.11 9.95
N GLU A 16 1.70 13.19 8.95
CA GLU A 16 0.94 12.02 8.48
C GLU A 16 1.85 11.04 7.76
N ASN A 17 2.75 11.53 6.89
CA ASN A 17 3.73 10.69 6.21
C ASN A 17 4.71 10.00 7.17
N PHE A 18 5.12 10.70 8.24
CA PHE A 18 6.01 10.15 9.25
C PHE A 18 5.35 9.03 10.08
N GLY A 19 4.07 9.18 10.43
CA GLY A 19 3.29 8.13 11.10
C GLY A 19 3.16 6.87 10.24
N THR A 20 2.89 7.03 8.96
CA THR A 20 2.83 5.90 8.01
C THR A 20 4.18 5.22 7.84
N TRP A 21 5.27 6.00 7.75
CA TRP A 21 6.63 5.47 7.65
C TRP A 21 6.96 4.55 8.83
N LEU A 22 6.61 4.96 10.05
CA LEU A 22 6.79 4.13 11.24
C LEU A 22 5.94 2.85 11.20
N GLY A 23 4.69 2.96 10.75
CA GLY A 23 3.82 1.80 10.52
C GLY A 23 4.40 0.80 9.52
N LEU A 24 4.96 1.28 8.40
CA LEU A 24 5.60 0.43 7.39
C LEU A 24 6.87 -0.24 7.92
N MET A 25 7.66 0.46 8.74
CA MET A 25 8.83 -0.10 9.41
C MET A 25 8.43 -1.25 10.35
N LEU A 26 7.37 -1.06 11.15
CA LEU A 26 6.85 -2.10 12.04
C LEU A 26 6.33 -3.33 11.27
N LEU A 27 5.54 -3.11 10.20
CA LEU A 27 5.06 -4.20 9.36
C LEU A 27 6.21 -4.96 8.70
N THR A 28 7.27 -4.26 8.28
CA THR A 28 8.45 -4.89 7.67
C THR A 28 9.23 -5.71 8.69
N ALA A 29 9.41 -5.19 9.92
CA ALA A 29 10.02 -5.95 11.01
C ALA A 29 9.20 -7.20 11.34
N LEU A 30 7.87 -7.10 11.32
CA LEU A 30 6.97 -8.25 11.50
C LEU A 30 7.14 -9.29 10.38
N THR A 31 7.24 -8.86 9.11
CA THR A 31 7.50 -9.80 7.99
C THR A 31 8.83 -10.52 8.17
N VAL A 32 9.89 -9.82 8.54
CA VAL A 32 11.21 -10.42 8.76
C VAL A 32 11.16 -11.39 9.95
N ALA A 33 10.49 -11.01 11.04
CA ALA A 33 10.32 -11.88 12.20
C ALA A 33 9.58 -13.17 11.83
N VAL A 34 8.48 -13.08 11.07
CA VAL A 34 7.74 -14.26 10.58
C VAL A 34 8.61 -15.12 9.64
N SER A 35 9.40 -14.48 8.77
CA SER A 35 10.29 -15.18 7.85
C SER A 35 11.44 -15.89 8.55
N VAL A 36 12.01 -15.31 9.60
CA VAL A 36 13.15 -15.86 10.34
C VAL A 36 12.71 -16.89 11.37
N ALA A 37 11.51 -16.73 11.95
CA ALA A 37 10.95 -17.66 12.93
C ALA A 37 10.62 -19.05 12.34
N ASN A 38 10.77 -19.23 11.02
CA ASN A 38 10.65 -20.52 10.33
C ASN A 38 9.44 -21.32 10.83
N ALA A 39 8.26 -20.66 10.79
CA ALA A 39 7.02 -21.28 11.22
C ALA A 39 6.90 -22.61 10.46
N SER A 40 6.85 -23.70 11.22
CA SER A 40 7.03 -25.11 10.82
C SER A 40 6.12 -25.62 9.68
N LEU A 41 5.31 -24.75 9.08
CA LEU A 41 4.33 -25.03 8.03
C LEU A 41 4.55 -24.04 6.88
N ILE A 42 5.33 -24.45 5.88
CA ILE A 42 5.67 -23.66 4.67
C ILE A 42 4.45 -22.94 4.08
N THR A 43 3.29 -23.60 4.04
CA THR A 43 2.05 -23.03 3.50
C THR A 43 1.48 -21.90 4.37
N LEU A 44 1.51 -22.02 5.70
CA LEU A 44 1.02 -20.96 6.58
C LEU A 44 1.91 -19.72 6.50
N THR A 45 3.23 -19.91 6.40
CA THR A 45 4.18 -18.80 6.30
C THR A 45 3.96 -17.98 5.03
N VAL A 46 3.65 -18.64 3.90
CA VAL A 46 3.33 -17.95 2.64
C VAL A 46 2.05 -17.14 2.76
N VAL A 47 0.98 -17.72 3.32
CA VAL A 47 -0.30 -17.01 3.51
C VAL A 47 -0.10 -15.79 4.42
N THR A 48 0.62 -15.95 5.53
CA THR A 48 0.93 -14.82 6.44
C THR A 48 1.75 -13.74 5.75
N ALA A 49 2.75 -14.10 4.95
CA ALA A 49 3.55 -13.13 4.19
C ALA A 49 2.70 -12.33 3.18
N LEU A 50 1.78 -13.00 2.48
CA LEU A 50 0.86 -12.38 1.51
C LEU A 50 -0.11 -11.41 2.18
N VAL A 51 -0.65 -11.78 3.36
CA VAL A 51 -1.50 -10.89 4.16
C VAL A 51 -0.73 -9.64 4.58
N ILE A 52 0.46 -9.79 5.14
CA ILE A 52 1.28 -8.64 5.58
C ILE A 52 1.64 -7.75 4.38
N ALA A 53 2.01 -8.34 3.24
CA ALA A 53 2.30 -7.61 2.02
C ALA A 53 1.08 -6.79 1.53
N THR A 54 -0.12 -7.38 1.59
CA THR A 54 -1.37 -6.71 1.20
C THR A 54 -1.69 -5.55 2.14
N THR A 55 -1.57 -5.74 3.46
CA THR A 55 -1.77 -4.67 4.44
C THR A 55 -0.78 -3.52 4.22
N LYS A 56 0.49 -3.83 3.94
CA LYS A 56 1.51 -2.84 3.62
C LYS A 56 1.14 -2.02 2.38
N ALA A 57 0.72 -2.69 1.30
CA ALA A 57 0.28 -2.04 0.07
C ALA A 57 -0.92 -1.10 0.29
N ILE A 58 -1.91 -1.52 1.09
CA ILE A 58 -3.06 -0.67 1.44
C ILE A 58 -2.63 0.55 2.23
N LEU A 59 -1.71 0.39 3.21
CA LEU A 59 -1.21 1.50 4.01
C LEU A 59 -0.49 2.55 3.13
N VAL A 60 0.34 2.10 2.19
CA VAL A 60 1.00 2.98 1.21
C VAL A 60 -0.03 3.68 0.33
N ALA A 61 -0.98 2.94 -0.26
CA ALA A 61 -1.99 3.50 -1.14
C ALA A 61 -2.89 4.54 -0.43
N TYR A 62 -3.23 4.30 0.84
CA TYR A 62 -4.15 5.19 1.57
C TYR A 62 -3.47 6.47 2.06
N TYR A 63 -2.23 6.37 2.56
CA TYR A 63 -1.54 7.47 3.20
C TYR A 63 -0.51 8.17 2.30
N PHE A 64 0.35 7.43 1.58
CA PHE A 64 1.38 8.03 0.71
C PHE A 64 0.80 8.53 -0.61
N MET A 65 -0.19 7.82 -1.16
CA MET A 65 -0.87 8.23 -2.39
C MET A 65 -1.91 9.34 -2.17
N HIS A 66 -1.92 9.95 -0.98
CA HIS A 66 -2.78 11.07 -0.59
C HIS A 66 -4.30 10.83 -0.76
N LEU A 67 -4.70 9.58 -0.96
CA LEU A 67 -6.07 9.14 -1.27
C LEU A 67 -7.11 9.51 -0.20
N LYS A 68 -6.64 9.76 1.04
CA LYS A 68 -7.45 10.25 2.16
C LYS A 68 -7.81 11.74 2.03
N PHE A 69 -6.95 12.55 1.41
CA PHE A 69 -7.14 14.00 1.23
C PHE A 69 -7.57 14.40 -0.17
N ASP A 70 -7.33 13.53 -1.15
CA ASP A 70 -7.66 13.77 -2.54
C ASP A 70 -9.12 13.40 -2.90
N HIS A 71 -9.58 13.92 -4.04
CA HIS A 71 -10.94 13.68 -4.53
C HIS A 71 -11.25 12.18 -4.65
N LYS A 72 -12.49 11.79 -4.29
CA LYS A 72 -13.00 10.39 -4.36
C LYS A 72 -12.75 9.69 -5.71
N LEU A 73 -12.55 10.47 -6.79
CA LEU A 73 -12.20 10.00 -8.12
C LEU A 73 -10.90 9.18 -8.16
N TYR A 74 -9.85 9.62 -7.46
CA TYR A 74 -8.57 8.89 -7.44
C TYR A 74 -8.69 7.51 -6.79
N ARG A 75 -9.52 7.41 -5.74
CA ARG A 75 -9.82 6.13 -5.09
C ARG A 75 -10.54 5.17 -6.02
N ILE A 76 -11.51 5.67 -6.80
CA ILE A 76 -12.25 4.86 -7.77
C ILE A 76 -11.34 4.41 -8.91
N MET A 77 -10.50 5.32 -9.44
CA MET A 77 -9.56 5.01 -10.52
C MET A 77 -8.54 3.94 -10.10
N LEU A 78 -8.00 4.04 -8.88
CA LEU A 78 -7.11 3.03 -8.32
C LEU A 78 -7.80 1.67 -8.19
N LEU A 79 -9.03 1.63 -7.70
CA LEU A 79 -9.82 0.40 -7.61
C LEU A 79 -9.99 -0.24 -9.01
N ILE A 80 -10.35 0.55 -10.02
CA ILE A 80 -10.52 0.07 -11.39
C ILE A 80 -9.20 -0.51 -11.93
N ILE A 81 -8.08 0.20 -11.75
CA ILE A 81 -6.76 -0.28 -12.20
C ILE A 81 -6.37 -1.58 -11.49
N THR A 82 -6.59 -1.67 -10.17
CA THR A 82 -6.26 -2.86 -9.39
C THR A 82 -7.14 -4.05 -9.78
N LEU A 83 -8.42 -3.81 -10.06
CA LEU A 83 -9.36 -4.84 -10.53
C LEU A 83 -8.96 -5.34 -11.91
N LEU A 84 -8.65 -4.43 -12.83
CA LEU A 84 -8.16 -4.77 -14.17
C LEU A 84 -6.87 -5.59 -14.09
N PHE A 85 -5.87 -5.12 -13.34
CA PHE A 85 -4.62 -5.84 -13.12
C PHE A 85 -4.84 -7.23 -12.53
N SER A 86 -5.68 -7.34 -11.50
CA SER A 86 -6.02 -8.62 -10.88
C SER A 86 -6.74 -9.56 -11.86
N SER A 87 -7.62 -9.03 -12.72
CA SER A 87 -8.31 -9.83 -13.74
C SER A 87 -7.34 -10.39 -14.77
N PHE A 88 -6.39 -9.58 -15.25
CA PHE A 88 -5.33 -10.06 -16.13
C PHE A 88 -4.44 -11.10 -15.46
N MET A 89 -4.03 -10.88 -14.21
CA MET A 89 -3.23 -11.85 -13.46
C MET A 89 -3.95 -13.20 -13.34
N LEU A 90 -5.24 -13.19 -12.97
CA LEU A 90 -6.04 -14.40 -12.85
C LEU A 90 -6.18 -15.12 -14.19
N LEU A 91 -6.44 -14.38 -15.28
CA LEU A 91 -6.51 -14.94 -16.63
C LEU A 91 -5.19 -15.64 -16.99
N THR A 92 -4.04 -14.99 -16.76
CA THR A 92 -2.72 -15.58 -17.04
C THR A 92 -2.45 -16.83 -16.21
N ILE A 93 -2.87 -16.87 -14.94
CA ILE A 93 -2.73 -18.06 -14.09
C ILE A 93 -3.59 -19.21 -14.62
N VAL A 94 -4.85 -18.93 -14.99
CA VAL A 94 -5.77 -19.94 -15.56
C VAL A 94 -5.22 -20.48 -16.88
N ASP A 95 -4.75 -19.59 -17.76
CA ASP A 95 -4.13 -19.96 -19.04
C ASP A 95 -2.91 -20.89 -18.82
N TYR A 96 -2.01 -20.53 -17.90
CA TYR A 96 -0.86 -21.35 -17.54
C TYR A 96 -1.25 -22.71 -16.95
N LEU A 97 -2.29 -22.77 -16.12
CA LEU A 97 -2.77 -24.01 -15.51
C LEU A 97 -3.49 -24.92 -16.52
N SER A 98 -4.04 -24.34 -17.59
CA SER A 98 -4.76 -25.05 -18.65
C SER A 98 -3.86 -25.60 -19.76
N ARG A 99 -2.55 -25.32 -19.69
CA ARG A 99 -1.51 -25.79 -20.62
C ARG A 99 -0.75 -26.99 -20.05
#